data_AF-A0A2J8J352-F1
#
_entry.id   AF-A0A2J8J352-F1
#
_cell.length_a   1.000
_cell.length_b   1.000
_cell.length_c   1.000
_cell.angle_alpha   90.00
_cell.angle_beta   90.00
_cell.angle_gamma   90.00
#
_symmetry.space_group_name_H-M   'P 1'
#
loop_
_entity.id
_entity.type
_entity.pdbx_description
1 polymer ?
#
loop_
_entity_poly.entity_id
_entity_poly.type
_entity_poly.pdbx_seq_one_letter_code
_entity_poly.pdbx_strand_id
1 'polypeptide(L)'
;MKRSGNPGAEADFCVMTRLLGYVDPLDPSFVAAVVTITFNPLYWNVVARWEHKTRKLSRAFGSPYLACYSLSVTILLLNFLRSHCFMQAMLSQPRMESLDTPAAYSLGLTLLGLGVVLVLSSFFALGFTGTFLGDYFGILKEARVTVFPFNILDNPMYWGSTANYLGWAIISPAPAGAVGSEARQPHGPAPDGAGGPHLHSGPPIRRALHR
;
A
#
# COMPACT_ATOMS: atom_id res chain seq x y z
N MET A 1 39.26 -13.86 30.85
CA MET A 1 37.79 -13.94 30.70
C MET A 1 37.38 -13.14 29.47
N LYS A 2 37.40 -13.75 28.27
CA LYS A 2 36.97 -13.10 27.01
C LYS A 2 35.45 -13.20 26.94
N ARG A 3 34.74 -12.08 27.09
CA ARG A 3 33.31 -12.01 26.78
C ARG A 3 33.16 -12.13 25.26
N SER A 4 32.63 -13.27 24.83
CA SER A 4 32.14 -13.48 23.48
C SER A 4 31.00 -12.49 23.22
N GLY A 5 31.28 -11.42 22.47
CA GLY A 5 30.25 -10.52 21.96
C GLY A 5 29.48 -11.26 20.87
N ASN A 6 28.17 -11.37 21.03
CA ASN A 6 27.28 -12.06 20.11
C ASN A 6 27.15 -11.25 18.80
N PRO A 7 27.69 -11.71 17.65
CA PRO A 7 27.68 -10.94 16.40
C PRO A 7 26.27 -10.72 15.82
N GLY A 8 25.27 -11.47 16.30
CA GLY A 8 23.86 -11.28 15.90
C GLY A 8 23.24 -9.99 16.44
N ALA A 9 23.56 -9.59 17.67
CA ALA A 9 22.97 -8.38 18.28
C ALA A 9 23.48 -7.08 17.64
N GLU A 10 24.73 -7.09 17.15
CA GLU A 10 25.34 -5.96 16.46
C GLU A 10 24.80 -5.81 15.03
N ALA A 11 24.52 -6.93 14.35
CA ALA A 11 23.84 -6.96 13.06
C ALA A 11 22.37 -6.51 13.18
N ASP A 12 21.65 -6.97 14.20
CA ASP A 12 20.27 -6.56 14.49
C ASP A 12 20.19 -5.06 14.82
N PHE A 13 21.16 -4.55 15.60
CA PHE A 13 21.27 -3.12 15.88
C PHE A 13 21.61 -2.34 14.61
N CYS A 14 22.51 -2.82 13.75
CA CYS A 14 22.85 -2.18 12.49
C CYS A 14 21.67 -2.17 11.48
N VAL A 15 20.85 -3.22 11.47
CA VAL A 15 19.61 -3.31 10.67
C VAL A 15 18.54 -2.39 11.23
N MET A 16 18.33 -2.35 12.55
CA MET A 16 17.45 -1.36 13.19
C MET A 16 17.92 0.08 12.95
N THR A 17 19.22 0.34 13.02
CA THR A 17 19.78 1.69 12.79
C THR A 17 19.70 2.08 11.31
N ARG A 18 19.85 1.14 10.37
CA ARG A 18 19.59 1.37 8.94
C ARG A 18 18.11 1.56 8.62
N LEU A 19 17.22 0.82 9.28
CA LEU A 19 15.76 1.00 9.15
C LEU A 19 15.30 2.35 9.72
N LEU A 20 15.88 2.77 10.85
CA LEU A 20 15.65 4.09 11.46
C LEU A 20 16.31 5.23 10.69
N GLY A 21 17.34 4.95 9.89
CA GLY A 21 17.99 5.93 9.01
C GLY A 21 17.27 6.17 7.68
N TYR A 22 16.33 5.29 7.30
CA TYR A 22 15.54 5.39 6.07
C TYR A 22 14.15 5.98 6.28
N VAL A 23 13.74 6.11 7.54
CA VAL A 23 12.40 6.51 7.96
C VAL A 23 12.56 7.73 8.82
N ASP A 24 12.16 8.89 8.30
CA ASP A 24 12.21 10.14 9.06
C ASP A 24 11.15 10.08 10.18
N PRO A 25 11.54 9.95 11.47
CA PRO A 25 10.59 9.74 12.56
C PRO A 25 9.73 10.98 12.85
N LEU A 26 10.04 12.11 12.19
CA LEU A 26 9.34 13.39 12.27
C LEU A 26 8.44 13.67 11.06
N ASP A 27 8.41 12.82 10.02
CA ASP A 27 7.46 13.00 8.93
C ASP A 27 6.03 12.87 9.49
N PRO A 28 5.21 13.94 9.43
CA PRO A 28 3.83 13.89 9.89
C PRO A 28 3.03 12.75 9.27
N SER A 29 3.38 12.33 8.06
CA SER A 29 2.75 11.21 7.34
C SER A 29 3.12 9.86 7.97
N PHE A 30 4.38 9.69 8.36
CA PHE A 30 4.85 8.49 9.05
C PHE A 30 4.27 8.39 10.47
N VAL A 31 4.28 9.49 11.22
CA VAL A 31 3.67 9.55 12.56
C VAL A 31 2.16 9.31 12.47
N ALA A 32 1.46 9.92 11.51
CA ALA A 32 0.04 9.67 11.29
C ALA A 32 -0.23 8.21 10.90
N ALA A 33 0.64 7.59 10.08
CA ALA A 33 0.52 6.17 9.74
C ALA A 33 0.71 5.28 10.98
N VAL A 34 1.76 5.49 11.78
CA VAL A 34 2.01 4.73 13.01
C VAL A 34 0.88 4.91 14.01
N VAL A 35 0.45 6.14 14.27
CA VAL A 35 -0.67 6.44 15.17
C VAL A 35 -1.94 5.75 14.65
N THR A 36 -2.26 5.86 13.37
CA THR A 36 -3.46 5.22 12.79
C THR A 36 -3.38 3.71 12.86
N ILE A 37 -2.23 3.11 12.56
CA ILE A 37 -2.01 1.66 12.62
C ILE A 37 -2.16 1.13 14.05
N THR A 38 -1.66 1.86 15.05
CA THR A 38 -1.66 1.41 16.44
C THR A 38 -2.98 1.74 17.15
N PHE A 39 -3.55 2.92 16.88
CA PHE A 39 -4.80 3.39 17.47
C PHE A 39 -5.99 2.57 17.01
N ASN A 40 -6.05 2.18 15.74
CA ASN A 40 -7.23 1.53 15.17
C ASN A 40 -7.55 0.19 15.89
N PRO A 41 -6.57 -0.71 16.14
CA PRO A 41 -6.81 -1.90 16.96
C PRO A 41 -7.10 -1.63 18.42
N LEU A 42 -6.54 -0.58 19.01
CA LEU A 42 -6.79 -0.22 20.40
C LEU A 42 -8.21 0.32 20.58
N TYR A 43 -8.63 1.21 19.68
CA TYR A 43 -9.94 1.84 19.69
C TYR A 43 -11.06 0.80 19.66
N TRP A 44 -11.08 -0.08 18.66
CA TRP A 44 -12.16 -1.07 18.56
C TRP A 44 -12.17 -2.03 19.75
N ASN A 45 -11.00 -2.37 20.33
CA ASN A 45 -10.90 -3.35 21.40
C ASN A 45 -11.38 -2.75 22.71
N VAL A 46 -11.00 -1.50 22.98
CA VAL A 46 -11.44 -0.76 24.16
C VAL A 46 -12.94 -0.51 24.10
N VAL A 47 -13.45 -0.01 22.97
CA VAL A 47 -14.89 0.29 22.82
C VAL A 47 -15.73 -0.98 22.89
N ALA A 48 -15.33 -2.05 22.19
CA ALA A 48 -16.06 -3.32 22.22
C ALA A 48 -16.08 -3.94 23.64
N ARG A 49 -14.93 -4.00 24.33
CA ARG A 49 -14.86 -4.51 25.71
C ARG A 49 -15.64 -3.64 26.70
N TRP A 50 -15.60 -2.32 26.53
CA TRP A 50 -16.38 -1.39 27.35
C TRP A 50 -17.89 -1.60 27.13
N GLU A 51 -18.31 -1.79 25.88
CA GLU A 51 -19.70 -2.11 25.56
C GLU A 51 -20.11 -3.45 26.17
N HIS A 52 -19.31 -4.51 26.01
CA HIS A 52 -19.62 -5.82 26.58
C HIS A 52 -19.80 -5.78 28.10
N LYS A 53 -19.03 -4.95 28.81
CA LYS A 53 -19.16 -4.78 30.27
C LYS A 53 -20.30 -3.87 30.69
N THR A 54 -20.57 -2.79 29.96
CA THR A 54 -21.44 -1.70 30.45
C THR A 54 -22.78 -1.60 29.74
N ARG A 55 -22.88 -2.14 28.51
CA ARG A 55 -24.04 -2.05 27.61
C ARG A 55 -24.53 -0.62 27.38
N LYS A 56 -23.66 0.37 27.63
CA LYS A 56 -24.02 1.79 27.59
C LYS A 56 -24.20 2.30 26.17
N LEU A 57 -23.42 1.80 25.21
CA LEU A 57 -23.54 2.18 23.80
C LEU A 57 -24.85 1.64 23.24
N SER A 58 -25.17 0.37 23.47
CA SER A 58 -26.48 -0.20 23.09
C SER A 58 -27.64 0.56 23.70
N ARG A 59 -27.53 1.01 24.97
CA ARG A 59 -28.56 1.83 25.63
C ARG A 59 -28.69 3.22 25.02
N ALA A 60 -27.57 3.88 24.71
CA ALA A 60 -27.56 5.22 24.11
C ALA A 60 -28.20 5.22 22.71
N PHE A 61 -27.94 4.19 21.91
CA PHE A 61 -28.53 4.02 20.58
C PHE A 61 -29.91 3.32 20.60
N GLY A 62 -30.40 2.91 21.77
CA GLY A 62 -31.66 2.19 21.93
C GLY A 62 -31.70 0.77 21.36
N SER A 63 -30.64 0.31 20.69
CA SER A 63 -30.54 -1.04 20.12
C SER A 63 -29.08 -1.50 19.99
N PRO A 64 -28.76 -2.76 20.33
CA PRO A 64 -27.43 -3.32 20.14
C PRO A 64 -27.01 -3.40 18.67
N TYR A 65 -27.96 -3.58 17.75
CA TYR A 65 -27.67 -3.59 16.31
C TYR A 65 -27.25 -2.21 15.79
N LEU A 66 -27.95 -1.15 16.19
CA LEU A 66 -27.61 0.22 15.82
C LEU A 66 -26.25 0.63 16.40
N ALA A 67 -25.99 0.27 17.66
CA ALA A 67 -24.71 0.52 18.30
C ALA A 67 -23.57 -0.24 17.60
N CYS A 68 -23.78 -1.52 17.27
CA CYS A 68 -22.82 -2.33 16.51
C CYS A 68 -22.54 -1.71 15.14
N TYR A 69 -23.56 -1.36 14.36
CA TYR A 69 -23.40 -0.73 13.05
C TYR A 69 -22.69 0.62 13.13
N SER A 70 -22.98 1.45 14.13
CA SER A 70 -22.26 2.71 14.34
C SER A 70 -20.77 2.50 14.59
N LEU A 71 -20.41 1.48 15.39
CA LEU A 71 -19.02 1.10 15.61
C LEU A 71 -18.40 0.56 14.32
N SER A 72 -19.10 -0.29 13.58
CA SER A 72 -18.62 -0.86 12.32
C SER A 72 -18.32 0.23 11.28
N VAL A 73 -19.20 1.23 11.14
CA VAL A 73 -18.96 2.38 10.25
C VAL A 73 -17.69 3.13 10.67
N THR A 74 -17.50 3.35 11.97
CA THR A 74 -16.28 4.00 12.48
C THR A 74 -15.03 3.17 12.16
N ILE A 75 -15.09 1.85 12.37
CA ILE A 75 -14.00 0.93 12.03
C ILE A 75 -13.69 0.96 10.53
N LEU A 76 -14.71 0.93 9.68
CA LEU A 76 -14.55 1.01 8.22
C LEU A 76 -13.87 2.30 7.79
N LEU A 77 -14.28 3.44 8.35
CA LEU A 77 -13.67 4.75 8.09
C LEU A 77 -12.19 4.76 8.51
N LEU A 78 -11.88 4.27 9.71
CA LEU A 78 -10.50 4.17 10.18
C LEU A 78 -9.67 3.22 9.31
N ASN A 79 -10.26 2.12 8.83
CA ASN A 79 -9.59 1.18 7.94
C ASN A 79 -9.35 1.78 6.54
N PHE A 80 -10.27 2.61 6.05
CA PHE A 80 -10.08 3.38 4.82
C PHE A 80 -8.93 4.38 4.97
N LEU A 81 -8.92 5.14 6.06
CA LEU A 81 -7.83 6.06 6.38
C LEU A 81 -6.48 5.33 6.46
N ARG A 82 -6.42 4.20 7.16
CA ARG A 82 -5.21 3.36 7.23
C ARG A 82 -4.74 2.91 5.87
N SER A 83 -5.66 2.48 5.00
CA SER A 83 -5.33 2.02 3.65
C SER A 83 -4.82 3.17 2.78
N HIS A 84 -5.40 4.37 2.91
CA HIS A 84 -4.90 5.58 2.25
C HIS A 84 -3.48 5.92 2.72
N CYS A 85 -3.23 5.96 4.03
CA CYS A 85 -1.90 6.22 4.58
C CYS A 85 -0.87 5.15 4.13
N PHE A 86 -1.27 3.88 4.12
CA PHE A 86 -0.41 2.78 3.65
C PHE A 86 -0.05 2.95 2.16
N MET A 87 -1.03 3.29 1.32
CA MET A 87 -0.80 3.55 -0.10
C MET A 87 0.15 4.73 -0.30
N GLN A 88 -0.07 5.84 0.42
CA GLN A 88 0.82 7.00 0.37
C GLN A 88 2.26 6.67 0.79
N ALA A 89 2.43 5.89 1.86
CA ALA A 89 3.75 5.44 2.30
C ALA A 89 4.41 4.46 1.31
N MET A 90 3.62 3.59 0.66
CA MET A 90 4.15 2.70 -0.38
C MET A 90 4.59 3.48 -1.62
N LEU A 91 3.84 4.52 -1.99
CA LEU A 91 4.19 5.42 -3.08
C LEU A 91 5.38 6.32 -2.74
N SER A 92 5.86 6.43 -1.51
CA SER A 92 7.06 7.23 -1.20
C SER A 92 8.34 6.40 -1.11
N GLN A 93 8.24 5.07 -1.19
CA GLN A 93 9.39 4.17 -1.06
C GLN A 93 10.01 3.78 -2.41
N PRO A 94 11.36 3.80 -2.53
CA PRO A 94 12.05 3.30 -3.71
C PRO A 94 11.93 1.78 -3.81
N ARG A 95 11.62 1.30 -5.02
CA ARG A 95 11.43 -0.13 -5.31
C ARG A 95 12.78 -0.86 -5.30
N MET A 96 12.80 -2.08 -4.76
CA MET A 96 13.93 -2.98 -4.92
C MET A 96 13.97 -3.51 -6.36
N GLU A 97 15.02 -3.18 -7.13
CA GLU A 97 15.22 -3.63 -8.52
C GLU A 97 15.11 -5.16 -8.69
N SER A 98 15.38 -5.93 -7.64
CA SER A 98 15.24 -7.41 -7.64
C SER A 98 13.81 -7.91 -7.89
N LEU A 99 12.78 -7.07 -7.79
CA LEU A 99 11.37 -7.45 -7.96
C LEU A 99 10.78 -7.03 -9.32
N ASP A 100 11.58 -6.51 -10.25
CA ASP A 100 11.16 -6.15 -11.62
C ASP A 100 11.14 -7.35 -12.58
N THR A 101 10.73 -8.51 -12.08
CA THR A 101 10.55 -9.71 -12.89
C THR A 101 9.06 -9.96 -13.15
N PRO A 102 8.68 -10.39 -14.37
CA PRO A 102 7.30 -10.79 -14.67
C PRO A 102 6.76 -11.87 -13.71
N ALA A 103 7.66 -12.72 -13.20
CA ALA A 103 7.33 -13.74 -12.21
C ALA A 103 6.94 -13.13 -10.86
N ALA A 104 7.69 -12.13 -10.36
CA ALA A 104 7.35 -11.44 -9.11
C ALA A 104 6.01 -10.71 -9.23
N TYR A 105 5.76 -10.02 -10.34
CA TYR A 105 4.47 -9.37 -10.59
C TYR A 105 3.30 -10.38 -10.58
N SER A 106 3.46 -11.52 -11.27
CA SER A 106 2.45 -12.59 -11.31
C SER A 106 2.19 -13.20 -9.93
N LEU A 107 3.24 -13.38 -9.13
CA LEU A 107 3.13 -13.83 -7.75
C LEU A 107 2.35 -12.84 -6.89
N GLY A 108 2.66 -11.54 -7.01
CA GLY A 108 1.94 -10.49 -6.29
C GLY A 108 0.44 -10.45 -6.65
N LEU A 109 0.10 -10.62 -7.92
CA LEU A 109 -1.30 -10.69 -8.38
C LEU A 109 -2.01 -11.94 -7.84
N THR A 110 -1.32 -13.08 -7.79
CA THR A 110 -1.88 -14.33 -7.23
C THR A 110 -2.13 -14.19 -5.73
N LEU A 111 -1.20 -13.57 -4.99
CA LEU A 111 -1.36 -13.29 -3.56
C LEU A 111 -2.55 -12.35 -3.30
N LEU A 112 -2.72 -11.31 -4.13
CA LEU A 112 -3.88 -10.41 -4.06
C LEU A 112 -5.18 -11.14 -4.36
N GLY A 113 -5.22 -11.95 -5.42
CA GLY A 113 -6.40 -12.73 -5.79
C GLY A 113 -6.82 -13.68 -4.66
N LEU A 114 -5.87 -14.45 -4.14
CA LEU A 114 -6.11 -15.36 -3.02
C LEU A 114 -6.55 -14.62 -1.75
N GLY A 115 -5.87 -13.50 -1.43
CA GLY A 115 -6.18 -12.71 -0.27
C GLY A 115 -7.58 -12.11 -0.30
N VAL A 116 -7.99 -11.56 -1.45
CA VAL A 116 -9.35 -11.04 -1.67
C VAL A 116 -10.40 -12.14 -1.54
N VAL A 117 -10.17 -13.31 -2.15
CA VAL A 117 -11.09 -14.45 -2.03
C VAL A 117 -11.26 -14.85 -0.56
N LEU A 118 -10.16 -15.01 0.19
CA LEU A 118 -10.22 -15.36 1.60
C LEU A 118 -10.97 -14.32 2.44
N VAL A 119 -10.70 -13.02 2.24
CA VAL A 119 -11.37 -11.94 2.98
C VAL A 119 -12.86 -11.88 2.66
N LEU A 120 -13.24 -11.87 1.38
CA LEU A 120 -14.63 -11.76 0.96
C LEU A 120 -15.43 -12.99 1.37
N SER A 121 -14.91 -14.20 1.14
CA SER A 121 -15.60 -15.43 1.55
C SER A 121 -15.74 -15.51 3.07
N SER A 122 -14.74 -15.06 3.84
CA SER A 122 -14.85 -14.95 5.31
C SER A 122 -15.96 -13.98 5.71
N PHE A 123 -16.00 -12.81 5.07
CA PHE A 123 -17.00 -11.78 5.34
C PHE A 123 -18.42 -12.27 5.03
N PHE A 124 -18.64 -12.92 3.88
CA PHE A 124 -19.94 -13.48 3.53
C PHE A 124 -20.37 -14.59 4.50
N ALA A 125 -19.42 -15.41 4.96
CA ALA A 125 -19.73 -16.51 5.87
C ALA A 125 -20.01 -16.03 7.32
N LEU A 126 -19.32 -14.98 7.79
CA LEU A 126 -19.57 -14.37 9.11
C LEU A 126 -20.76 -13.40 9.11
N GLY A 127 -20.99 -12.70 8.00
CA GLY A 127 -21.88 -11.56 7.91
C GLY A 127 -21.26 -10.29 8.50
N PHE A 128 -21.99 -9.19 8.38
CA PHE A 128 -21.52 -7.87 8.82
C PHE A 128 -21.28 -7.82 10.34
N THR A 129 -22.28 -8.19 11.14
CA THR A 129 -22.18 -8.18 12.62
C THR A 129 -21.14 -9.16 13.13
N GLY A 130 -21.04 -10.35 12.52
CA GLY A 130 -20.02 -11.35 12.86
C GLY A 130 -18.60 -10.88 12.56
N THR A 131 -18.43 -9.99 11.57
CA THR A 131 -17.12 -9.40 11.24
C THR A 131 -16.75 -8.25 12.17
N PHE A 132 -17.72 -7.40 12.52
CA PHE A 132 -17.48 -6.15 13.25
C PHE A 132 -17.86 -6.22 14.74
N LEU A 133 -17.38 -7.26 15.44
CA LEU A 133 -17.46 -7.38 16.91
C LEU A 133 -18.89 -7.45 17.46
N GLY A 134 -19.86 -7.96 16.69
CA GLY A 134 -21.25 -8.08 17.09
C GLY A 134 -21.45 -8.93 18.35
N ASP A 135 -20.55 -9.86 18.63
CA ASP A 135 -20.50 -10.66 19.86
C ASP A 135 -20.38 -9.80 21.13
N TYR A 136 -19.59 -8.71 21.11
CA TYR A 136 -19.51 -7.75 22.22
C TYR A 136 -20.83 -6.99 22.43
N PHE A 137 -21.62 -6.83 21.37
CA PHE A 137 -22.98 -6.29 21.39
C PHE A 137 -24.03 -7.36 21.68
N GLY A 138 -23.64 -8.59 22.03
CA GLY A 138 -24.57 -9.69 22.33
C GLY A 138 -25.29 -10.24 21.11
N ILE A 139 -24.83 -9.89 19.90
CA ILE A 139 -25.29 -10.43 18.62
C ILE A 139 -24.43 -11.65 18.32
N LEU A 140 -24.78 -12.76 18.96
CA LEU A 140 -24.07 -14.02 18.84
C LEU A 140 -24.60 -14.82 17.66
N LYS A 141 -23.70 -15.45 16.90
CA LYS A 141 -24.09 -16.44 15.91
C LYS A 141 -24.38 -17.76 16.63
N GLU A 142 -25.45 -18.46 16.24
CA GLU A 142 -25.88 -19.70 16.90
C GLU A 142 -24.80 -20.79 16.91
N ALA A 143 -24.01 -20.86 15.84
CA ALA A 143 -22.93 -21.81 15.68
C ALA A 143 -21.70 -21.17 15.04
N ARG A 144 -20.53 -21.77 15.34
CA ARG A 144 -19.27 -21.44 14.67
C ARG A 144 -19.41 -21.70 13.18
N VAL A 145 -18.89 -20.78 12.37
CA VAL A 145 -18.84 -20.93 10.92
C VAL A 145 -17.82 -22.01 10.56
N THR A 146 -18.27 -23.06 9.90
CA THR A 146 -17.44 -24.19 9.45
C THR A 146 -17.39 -24.32 7.94
N VAL A 147 -18.01 -23.40 7.19
CA VAL A 147 -17.94 -23.37 5.73
C VAL A 147 -16.67 -22.66 5.26
N PHE A 148 -16.32 -22.80 3.98
CA PHE A 148 -15.19 -22.10 3.38
C PHE A 148 -15.24 -20.60 3.66
N PRO A 149 -14.12 -19.97 4.05
CA PRO A 149 -12.76 -20.52 4.19
C PRO A 149 -12.40 -21.05 5.60
N PHE A 150 -13.35 -21.11 6.54
CA PHE A 150 -13.12 -21.57 7.91
C PHE A 150 -12.96 -23.09 8.06
N ASN A 151 -13.27 -23.88 7.04
CA ASN A 151 -13.03 -25.32 7.02
C ASN A 151 -11.57 -25.70 6.74
N ILE A 152 -10.79 -24.79 6.14
CA ILE A 152 -9.41 -25.06 5.70
C ILE A 152 -8.37 -24.26 6.46
N LEU A 153 -8.74 -23.10 7.03
CA LEU A 153 -7.80 -22.17 7.63
C LEU A 153 -8.39 -21.55 8.90
N ASP A 154 -7.56 -21.44 9.93
CA ASP A 154 -7.89 -20.64 11.10
C ASP A 154 -7.75 -19.17 10.77
N ASN A 155 -8.75 -18.36 11.16
CA ASN A 155 -8.74 -16.90 10.99
C ASN A 155 -8.47 -16.43 9.54
N PRO A 156 -9.26 -16.92 8.56
CA PRO A 156 -9.01 -16.71 7.13
C PRO A 156 -8.98 -15.24 6.69
N MET A 157 -9.71 -14.36 7.38
CA MET A 157 -9.69 -12.93 7.11
C MET A 157 -8.33 -12.28 7.42
N TYR A 158 -7.60 -12.76 8.42
CA TYR A 158 -6.28 -12.25 8.78
C TYR A 158 -5.21 -12.71 7.79
N TRP A 159 -5.23 -13.98 7.42
CA TRP A 159 -4.35 -14.52 6.38
C TRP A 159 -4.61 -13.88 5.03
N GLY A 160 -5.88 -13.69 4.66
CA GLY A 160 -6.25 -13.02 3.42
C GLY A 160 -5.79 -11.55 3.40
N SER A 161 -5.95 -10.82 4.50
CA SER A 161 -5.44 -9.45 4.61
C SER A 161 -3.91 -9.39 4.52
N THR A 162 -3.21 -10.34 5.12
CA THR A 162 -1.75 -10.46 5.04
C THR A 162 -1.28 -10.72 3.61
N ALA A 163 -1.93 -11.67 2.90
CA ALA A 163 -1.66 -11.94 1.50
C ALA A 163 -1.92 -10.72 0.61
N ASN A 164 -2.97 -9.94 0.90
CA ASN A 164 -3.24 -8.68 0.19
C ASN A 164 -2.14 -7.63 0.39
N TYR A 165 -1.68 -7.41 1.62
CA TYR A 165 -0.59 -6.47 1.88
C TYR A 165 0.72 -6.90 1.23
N LEU A 166 1.05 -8.20 1.31
CA LEU A 166 2.25 -8.74 0.68
C LEU A 166 2.17 -8.64 -0.85
N GLY A 167 1.02 -8.99 -1.43
CA GLY A 167 0.82 -8.88 -2.87
C GLY A 167 0.93 -7.43 -3.37
N TRP A 168 0.32 -6.47 -2.66
CA TRP A 168 0.50 -5.04 -2.93
C TRP A 168 1.97 -4.60 -2.84
N ALA A 169 2.69 -5.02 -1.80
CA ALA A 169 4.11 -4.68 -1.65
C ALA A 169 4.98 -5.19 -2.81
N ILE A 170 4.60 -6.32 -3.42
CA ILE A 170 5.31 -6.89 -4.58
C ILE A 170 4.97 -6.12 -5.88
N ILE A 171 3.70 -5.73 -6.08
CA ILE A 171 3.25 -5.08 -7.33
C ILE A 171 3.33 -3.55 -7.33
N SER A 172 3.53 -2.91 -6.16
CA SER A 172 3.38 -1.46 -6.04
C SER A 172 4.30 -0.69 -7.00
N PRO A 173 3.78 0.29 -7.77
CA PRO A 173 4.61 1.13 -8.62
C PRO A 173 5.46 2.05 -7.72
N ALA A 174 6.74 2.21 -8.07
CA ALA A 174 7.54 3.28 -7.48
C ALA A 174 6.89 4.64 -7.78
N PRO A 175 7.03 5.66 -6.91
CA PRO A 175 6.75 7.03 -7.33
C PRO A 175 7.61 7.31 -8.56
N ALA A 176 6.97 7.71 -9.65
CA ALA A 176 7.66 8.21 -10.82
C ALA A 176 8.46 9.47 -10.42
N GLY A 177 9.72 9.27 -10.03
CA GLY A 177 10.55 10.33 -9.45
C GLY A 177 12.02 9.94 -9.28
N ALA A 178 12.54 9.06 -10.14
CA ALA A 178 13.99 8.83 -10.30
C ALA A 178 14.38 8.16 -11.63
N VAL A 179 13.43 7.89 -12.53
CA VAL A 179 13.77 7.79 -13.95
C VAL A 179 13.87 9.22 -14.43
N GLY A 180 15.10 9.75 -14.32
CA GLY A 180 15.51 10.88 -15.10
C GLY A 180 14.98 10.70 -16.52
N SER A 181 14.36 11.76 -16.98
CA SER A 181 14.19 12.12 -18.37
C SER A 181 15.52 12.00 -19.12
N GLU A 182 15.98 10.79 -19.40
CA GLU A 182 16.85 10.52 -20.54
C GLU A 182 15.90 9.99 -21.61
N ALA A 183 15.16 10.93 -22.19
CA ALA A 183 14.56 10.74 -23.48
C ALA A 183 15.66 10.24 -24.41
N ARG A 184 15.66 8.93 -24.65
CA ARG A 184 15.96 8.25 -25.92
C ARG A 184 16.30 9.25 -27.05
N GLN A 185 17.51 9.79 -27.07
CA GLN A 185 18.10 10.42 -28.25
C GLN A 185 19.08 9.41 -28.84
N PRO A 186 18.72 8.68 -29.91
CA PRO A 186 19.73 8.13 -30.77
C PRO A 186 20.34 9.31 -31.54
N HIS A 187 21.48 9.81 -31.07
CA HIS A 187 22.38 10.59 -31.92
C HIS A 187 22.92 9.66 -33.01
N GLY A 188 22.16 9.52 -34.10
CA GLY A 188 22.70 9.13 -35.40
C GLY A 188 23.13 10.40 -36.15
N PRO A 189 24.30 10.42 -36.81
CA PRO A 189 24.74 11.59 -37.57
C PRO A 189 23.89 11.70 -38.84
N ALA A 190 23.34 12.89 -39.10
CA ALA A 190 22.63 13.20 -40.33
C ALA A 190 23.64 13.33 -41.50
N PRO A 191 23.43 12.67 -42.66
CA PRO A 191 24.23 12.89 -43.84
C PRO A 191 23.79 14.16 -44.58
N ASP A 192 24.78 14.94 -45.01
CA ASP A 192 24.68 15.98 -46.02
C ASP A 192 24.10 15.44 -47.34
N GLY A 193 23.33 16.27 -48.06
CA GLY A 193 23.20 16.11 -49.51
C GLY A 193 21.84 16.37 -50.15
N ALA A 194 21.70 17.58 -50.67
CA ALA A 194 21.35 17.90 -52.07
C ALA A 194 19.98 17.54 -52.70
N GLY A 195 19.36 18.59 -53.28
CA GLY A 195 18.41 18.56 -54.39
C GLY A 195 17.12 19.34 -54.08
N GLY A 196 16.98 20.65 -54.32
CA GLY A 196 16.94 21.38 -55.63
C GLY A 196 15.47 21.63 -56.03
N PRO A 197 15.10 22.49 -57.02
CA PRO A 197 15.76 23.63 -57.67
C PRO A 197 14.89 24.93 -57.63
N HIS A 198 15.40 26.09 -58.08
CA HIS A 198 14.69 27.24 -58.70
C HIS A 198 15.68 28.44 -58.72
N LEU A 199 16.37 28.75 -59.82
CA LEU A 199 15.96 29.48 -61.04
C LEU A 199 16.52 30.92 -61.05
N HIS A 200 17.23 31.22 -62.16
CA HIS A 200 17.60 32.52 -62.72
C HIS A 200 18.91 33.23 -62.31
N SER A 201 19.93 32.93 -63.11
CA SER A 201 21.05 33.79 -63.51
C SER A 201 20.59 34.99 -64.37
N GLY A 202 21.17 36.17 -64.10
CA GLY A 202 21.14 37.39 -64.92
C GLY A 202 22.31 38.33 -64.55
N PRO A 203 22.89 39.09 -65.51
CA PRO A 203 24.32 39.46 -65.52
C PRO A 203 24.70 40.76 -64.78
N PRO A 204 26.00 41.02 -64.52
CA PRO A 204 26.47 42.11 -63.66
C PRO A 204 26.59 43.43 -64.43
N ILE A 205 26.04 44.52 -63.86
CA ILE A 205 26.26 45.88 -64.35
C ILE A 205 27.39 46.54 -63.56
N ARG A 206 28.39 46.98 -64.33
CA ARG A 206 29.58 47.76 -63.97
C ARG A 206 29.35 48.84 -62.91
N ARG A 207 30.29 48.94 -61.96
CA ARG A 207 30.84 50.23 -61.54
C ARG A 207 32.36 50.15 -61.45
N ALA A 208 32.98 51.02 -62.23
CA ALA A 208 34.40 51.16 -62.42
C ALA A 208 35.08 51.79 -61.20
N LEU A 209 36.27 51.30 -60.85
CA LEU A 209 37.34 52.11 -60.28
C LEU A 209 38.69 51.49 -60.66
N HIS A 210 39.57 52.35 -61.18
CA HIS A 210 41.01 52.21 -61.45
C HIS A 210 41.53 51.60 -62.76
N ARG A 211 42.02 52.56 -63.58
CA ARG A 211 43.12 52.57 -64.55
C ARG A 211 42.94 51.89 -65.90
#